data_AF-A0A0D5LV78-F1
#
_entry.id   AF-A0A0D5LV78-F1
#
_cell.length_a   1.000
_cell.length_b   1.000
_cell.length_c   1.000
_cell.angle_alpha   90.00
_cell.angle_beta   90.00
_cell.angle_gamma   90.00
#
_symmetry.space_group_name_H-M   'P 1'
#
loop_
_entity.id
_entity.type
_entity.pdbx_description
1 polymer ?
#
loop_
_entity_poly.entity_id
_entity_poly.type
_entity_poly.pdbx_seq_one_letter_code
_entity_poly.pdbx_strand_id
1 'polypeptide(L)'
;MDKSPEAFRTISEVAEDLDLPQHVLRFWETRFTQVKPMKRGGGRRYYRPEDVELLKGIRHLLYDHGYTIKGVQKLLRSNGNRFVSAVGSGDAELMEALTPAPEVPADKADQPSMFDDDQVVGRPKKSKGFFRRGKDDDGEISPASGLTRSDDAMLQEVLYDLLECKRLLDQVR
;
A
#
# COMPACT_ATOMS: atom_id res chain seq x y z
N MET A 1 27.12 -1.50 3.16
CA MET A 1 28.02 -1.79 2.01
C MET A 1 27.45 -0.99 0.86
N ASP A 2 27.95 0.23 0.68
CA ASP A 2 27.28 1.22 -0.15
C ASP A 2 27.57 0.94 -1.62
N LYS A 3 26.59 0.36 -2.30
CA LYS A 3 26.65 0.19 -3.75
C LYS A 3 26.41 1.53 -4.41
N SER A 4 27.05 1.77 -5.55
CA SER A 4 26.84 2.97 -6.34
C SER A 4 25.34 3.18 -6.61
N PRO A 5 24.86 4.43 -6.65
CA PRO A 5 23.44 4.74 -6.86
C PRO A 5 22.91 4.18 -8.18
N GLU A 6 23.78 3.99 -9.17
CA GLU A 6 23.42 3.42 -10.47
C GLU A 6 23.50 1.88 -10.55
N ALA A 7 23.86 1.20 -9.46
CA ALA A 7 24.02 -0.25 -9.46
C ALA A 7 22.67 -0.98 -9.53
N PHE A 8 22.62 -2.04 -10.34
CA PHE A 8 21.48 -2.96 -10.35
C PHE A 8 21.33 -3.65 -8.99
N ARG A 9 20.10 -3.66 -8.47
CA ARG A 9 19.79 -4.29 -7.18
C ARG A 9 19.04 -5.59 -7.34
N THR A 10 19.31 -6.55 -6.47
CA THR A 10 18.57 -7.82 -6.45
C THR A 10 17.23 -7.65 -5.74
N ILE A 11 16.28 -8.57 -5.95
CA ILE A 11 14.99 -8.53 -5.25
C ILE A 11 15.11 -8.57 -3.73
N SER A 12 16.11 -9.28 -3.18
CA SER A 12 16.35 -9.30 -1.74
C SER A 12 16.79 -7.92 -1.23
N GLU A 13 17.68 -7.26 -1.96
CA GLU A 13 18.18 -5.93 -1.59
C GLU A 13 17.07 -4.87 -1.67
N VAL A 14 16.26 -4.91 -2.73
CA VAL A 14 15.12 -3.98 -2.87
C VAL A 14 14.05 -4.24 -1.81
N ALA A 15 13.84 -5.50 -1.42
CA ALA A 15 12.94 -5.87 -0.33
C ALA A 15 13.42 -5.31 1.01
N GLU A 16 14.71 -5.45 1.32
CA GLU A 16 15.33 -4.88 2.52
C GLU A 16 15.28 -3.34 2.51
N ASP A 17 15.60 -2.71 1.37
CA ASP A 17 15.60 -1.25 1.22
C ASP A 17 14.20 -0.63 1.43
N LEU A 18 13.15 -1.34 1.02
CA LEU A 18 11.76 -0.88 1.12
C LEU A 18 11.05 -1.39 2.37
N ASP A 19 11.70 -2.25 3.17
CA ASP A 19 11.08 -2.98 4.27
C ASP A 19 9.80 -3.71 3.84
N LEU A 20 9.89 -4.43 2.72
CA LEU A 20 8.77 -5.18 2.13
C LEU A 20 9.17 -6.63 1.86
N PRO A 21 8.29 -7.61 2.09
CA PRO A 21 8.58 -8.99 1.72
C PRO A 21 8.78 -9.17 0.21
N GLN A 22 9.72 -10.03 -0.19
CA GLN A 22 10.04 -10.26 -1.61
C GLN A 22 8.84 -10.72 -2.45
N HIS A 23 7.89 -11.45 -1.85
CA HIS A 23 6.71 -11.92 -2.57
C HIS A 23 5.77 -10.76 -2.94
N VAL A 24 5.76 -9.67 -2.16
CA VAL A 24 5.00 -8.44 -2.48
C VAL A 24 5.60 -7.78 -3.72
N LEU A 25 6.93 -7.69 -3.81
CA LEU A 25 7.59 -7.17 -5.01
C LEU A 25 7.28 -8.03 -6.25
N ARG A 26 7.29 -9.37 -6.12
CA ARG A 26 6.88 -10.27 -7.20
C ARG A 26 5.44 -10.07 -7.62
N PHE A 27 4.55 -9.82 -6.66
CA PHE A 27 3.17 -9.50 -6.95
C PHE A 27 3.05 -8.15 -7.67
N TRP A 28 3.79 -7.13 -7.25
CA TRP A 28 3.80 -5.82 -7.88
C TRP A 28 4.32 -5.86 -9.32
N GLU A 29 5.30 -6.71 -9.64
CA GLU A 29 5.73 -6.97 -11.04
C GLU A 29 4.56 -7.34 -11.96
N THR A 30 3.54 -8.02 -11.42
CA THR A 30 2.35 -8.42 -12.21
C THR A 30 1.32 -7.30 -12.36
N ARG A 31 1.35 -6.31 -11.45
CA ARG A 31 0.37 -5.21 -11.41
C ARG A 31 0.89 -3.95 -12.10
N PHE A 32 2.18 -3.67 -12.02
CA PHE A 32 2.78 -2.46 -12.58
C PHE A 32 3.67 -2.83 -13.77
N THR A 33 3.14 -2.65 -14.98
CA THR A 33 3.86 -2.99 -16.22
C THR A 33 5.10 -2.12 -16.45
N GLN A 34 5.20 -1.01 -15.73
CA GLN A 34 6.33 -0.10 -15.71
C GLN A 34 7.57 -0.70 -15.04
N VAL A 35 7.39 -1.54 -14.01
CA VAL A 35 8.48 -2.18 -13.28
C VAL A 35 8.85 -3.48 -13.97
N LYS A 36 9.96 -3.49 -14.72
CA LYS A 36 10.39 -4.66 -15.51
C LYS A 36 11.74 -5.17 -15.03
N PRO A 37 11.79 -6.15 -14.12
CA PRO A 37 13.04 -6.71 -13.67
C PRO A 37 13.78 -7.40 -14.82
N MET A 38 15.08 -7.16 -14.91
CA MET A 38 15.95 -7.84 -15.85
C MET A 38 16.21 -9.26 -15.34
N LYS A 39 15.80 -10.26 -16.14
CA LYS A 39 16.01 -11.68 -15.84
C LYS A 39 17.34 -12.11 -16.45
N ARG A 40 18.30 -12.49 -15.61
CA ARG A 40 19.56 -13.14 -16.05
C ARG A 40 19.44 -14.66 -15.90
N GLY A 41 20.33 -15.41 -16.55
CA GLY A 41 20.45 -16.86 -16.36
C GLY A 41 20.46 -17.23 -14.89
N GLY A 42 19.65 -18.21 -14.51
CA GLY A 42 19.46 -18.64 -13.10
C GLY A 42 18.24 -18.04 -12.39
N GLY A 43 17.34 -17.32 -13.10
CA GLY A 43 16.04 -16.91 -12.54
C GLY A 43 16.11 -15.76 -11.52
N ARG A 44 17.29 -15.16 -11.33
CA ARG A 44 17.49 -13.98 -10.49
C ARG A 44 16.95 -12.74 -11.19
N ARG A 45 16.29 -11.88 -10.41
CA ARG A 45 15.70 -10.62 -10.84
C ARG A 45 16.61 -9.48 -10.39
N TYR A 46 16.91 -8.60 -11.34
CA TYR A 46 17.65 -7.37 -11.09
C TYR A 46 16.78 -6.17 -11.47
N TYR A 47 16.69 -5.20 -10.58
CA TYR A 47 15.99 -3.94 -10.81
C TYR A 47 16.99 -2.86 -11.20
N ARG A 48 16.57 -1.98 -12.12
CA ARG A 48 17.32 -0.77 -12.43
C ARG A 48 17.14 0.23 -11.28
N PRO A 49 18.09 1.16 -11.10
CA PRO A 49 17.92 2.28 -10.17
C PRO A 49 16.60 3.04 -10.37
N GLU A 50 16.21 3.26 -11.63
CA GLU A 50 14.93 3.91 -11.97
C GLU A 50 13.71 3.11 -11.50
N ASP A 51 13.74 1.77 -11.64
CA ASP A 51 12.67 0.90 -11.16
C ASP A 51 12.59 0.91 -9.63
N VAL A 52 13.73 0.98 -8.94
CA VAL A 52 13.78 1.07 -7.47
C VAL A 52 13.18 2.38 -6.99
N GLU A 53 13.47 3.50 -7.65
CA GLU A 53 12.88 4.80 -7.31
C GLU A 53 11.37 4.81 -7.56
N LEU A 54 10.91 4.19 -8.65
CA LEU A 54 9.49 4.00 -8.91
C LEU A 54 8.82 3.13 -7.83
N LEU A 55 9.46 2.04 -7.40
CA LEU A 55 8.94 1.16 -6.35
C LEU A 55 8.82 1.88 -4.99
N LYS A 56 9.75 2.78 -4.65
CA LYS A 56 9.62 3.66 -3.48
C LYS A 56 8.37 4.53 -3.57
N GLY A 57 8.15 5.17 -4.71
CA GLY A 57 6.95 5.97 -4.96
C GLY A 57 5.65 5.18 -4.86
N ILE A 58 5.62 3.98 -5.44
CA ILE A 58 4.48 3.07 -5.33
C ILE A 58 4.23 2.69 -3.87
N ARG A 59 5.27 2.35 -3.10
CA ARG A 59 5.16 2.07 -1.66
C ARG A 59 4.56 3.25 -0.91
N HIS A 60 5.07 4.45 -1.13
CA HIS A 60 4.59 5.66 -0.47
C HIS A 60 3.10 5.89 -0.76
N LEU A 61 2.70 5.75 -2.02
CA LEU A 61 1.29 5.89 -2.40
C LEU A 61 0.39 4.83 -1.76
N LEU A 62 0.83 3.57 -1.72
CA LEU A 62 0.00 2.47 -1.22
C LEU A 62 -0.09 2.45 0.31
N TYR A 63 1.04 2.63 1.01
CA TYR A 63 1.13 2.47 2.45
C TYR A 63 0.94 3.79 3.20
N ASP A 64 1.55 4.87 2.73
CA ASP A 64 1.53 6.15 3.47
C ASP A 64 0.30 6.98 3.10
N HIS A 65 -0.08 7.00 1.82
CA HIS A 65 -1.27 7.72 1.34
C HIS A 65 -2.54 6.86 1.21
N GLY A 66 -2.44 5.54 1.36
CA GLY A 66 -3.60 4.64 1.31
C GLY A 66 -4.27 4.52 -0.07
N TYR A 67 -3.54 4.78 -1.17
CA TYR A 67 -4.06 4.51 -2.51
C TYR A 67 -4.27 3.02 -2.73
N THR A 68 -5.26 2.67 -3.55
CA THR A 68 -5.42 1.30 -4.05
C THR A 68 -4.46 1.04 -5.21
N ILE A 69 -4.16 -0.23 -5.48
CA ILE A 69 -3.35 -0.64 -6.65
C ILE A 69 -3.92 -0.07 -7.96
N LYS A 70 -5.26 -0.08 -8.10
CA LYS A 70 -5.95 0.50 -9.27
C LYS A 70 -5.77 2.02 -9.33
N GLY A 71 -5.81 2.70 -8.17
CA GLY A 71 -5.54 4.13 -8.05
C GLY A 71 -4.14 4.50 -8.54
N VAL A 72 -3.12 3.79 -8.05
CA VAL A 72 -1.72 4.00 -8.47
C VAL A 72 -1.54 3.69 -9.96
N GLN A 73 -2.17 2.63 -10.48
CA GLN A 73 -2.16 2.34 -11.93
C GLN A 73 -2.82 3.45 -12.77
N LYS A 74 -3.86 4.12 -12.26
CA LYS A 74 -4.48 5.27 -12.95
C LYS A 74 -3.51 6.45 -12.95
N LEU A 75 -2.90 6.74 -11.80
CA LEU A 75 -1.93 7.82 -11.64
C LEU A 75 -0.70 7.66 -12.55
N LEU A 76 -0.17 6.43 -12.65
CA LEU A 76 0.93 6.11 -13.57
C LEU A 76 0.57 6.34 -15.03
N ARG A 77 -0.71 6.16 -15.41
CA ARG A 77 -1.18 6.40 -16.78
C ARG A 77 -1.41 7.87 -17.08
N SER A 78 -1.85 8.67 -16.10
CA SER A 78 -2.14 10.10 -16.28
C SER A 78 -0.90 10.98 -16.15
N ASN A 79 -0.08 10.76 -15.12
CA ASN A 79 1.03 11.64 -14.75
C ASN A 79 2.39 11.06 -15.15
N GLY A 80 2.43 9.78 -15.54
CA GLY A 80 3.64 9.06 -15.93
C GLY A 80 4.50 8.61 -14.75
N ASN A 81 5.57 7.87 -15.06
CA ASN A 81 6.44 7.28 -14.05
C ASN A 81 7.20 8.31 -13.22
N ARG A 82 7.63 9.42 -13.85
CA ARG A 82 8.45 10.45 -13.20
C ARG A 82 7.71 11.12 -12.04
N PHE A 83 6.41 11.34 -12.18
CA PHE A 83 5.57 11.86 -11.10
C PHE A 83 5.56 10.92 -9.90
N VAL A 84 5.31 9.63 -10.11
CA VAL A 84 5.25 8.65 -9.02
C VAL A 84 6.61 8.48 -8.34
N SER A 85 7.71 8.48 -9.10
CA SER A 85 9.06 8.48 -8.53
C SER A 85 9.33 9.72 -7.67
N ALA A 86 8.98 10.93 -8.16
CA ALA A 86 9.14 12.18 -7.40
C ALA A 86 8.31 12.20 -6.12
N VAL A 87 7.11 11.61 -6.15
CA VAL A 87 6.28 11.42 -4.96
C VAL A 87 7.01 10.59 -3.89
N GLY A 88 7.72 9.54 -4.31
CA GLY A 88 8.50 8.70 -3.40
C GLY A 88 9.75 9.36 -2.81
N SER A 89 10.31 10.37 -3.50
CA SER A 89 11.49 11.11 -3.03
C SER A 89 11.16 12.25 -2.06
N GLY A 90 9.86 12.56 -1.87
CA GLY A 90 9.41 13.62 -0.96
C GLY A 90 9.46 15.03 -1.55
N ASP A 91 9.60 15.17 -2.87
CA ASP A 91 9.57 16.45 -3.57
C ASP A 91 8.13 17.01 -3.62
N ALA A 92 7.62 17.47 -2.48
CA ALA A 92 6.27 18.03 -2.33
C ALA A 92 5.98 19.15 -3.35
N GLU A 93 7.01 19.93 -3.72
CA GLU A 93 6.92 21.01 -4.71
C GLU A 93 6.61 20.50 -6.13
N LEU A 94 7.16 19.34 -6.52
CA LEU A 94 6.84 18.70 -7.79
C LEU A 94 5.45 18.06 -7.79
N MET A 95 4.98 17.62 -6.62
CA MET A 95 3.61 17.10 -6.48
C MET A 95 2.59 18.22 -6.70
N GLU A 96 2.78 19.39 -6.09
CA GLU A 96 1.91 20.55 -6.24
C GLU A 96 1.90 21.11 -7.67
N ALA A 97 3.05 21.14 -8.34
CA ALA A 97 3.16 21.61 -9.72
C ALA A 97 2.54 20.67 -10.78
N LEU A 98 2.40 19.37 -10.46
CA LEU A 98 1.93 18.34 -11.40
C LEU A 98 0.53 17.79 -11.04
N THR A 99 -0.11 18.29 -9.98
CA THR A 99 -1.50 17.93 -9.64
C THR A 99 -2.52 18.73 -10.44
N PRO A 100 -3.34 18.10 -11.32
CA PRO A 100 -4.73 18.51 -11.45
C PRO A 100 -5.49 18.13 -10.16
N ALA A 101 -6.40 18.99 -9.72
CA ALA A 101 -7.13 18.91 -8.44
C ALA A 101 -7.60 17.47 -8.09
N PRO A 102 -7.47 17.03 -6.81
CA PRO A 102 -7.78 15.66 -6.43
C PRO A 102 -9.29 15.47 -6.31
N GLU A 103 -9.91 14.93 -7.36
CA GLU A 103 -11.17 14.19 -7.21
C GLU A 103 -10.83 12.83 -6.59
N VAL A 104 -10.87 12.76 -5.26
CA VAL A 104 -10.71 11.51 -4.50
C VAL A 104 -11.97 10.66 -4.78
N PRO A 105 -11.91 9.51 -5.49
CA PRO A 105 -13.04 8.60 -5.52
C PRO A 105 -13.05 7.90 -4.16
N ALA A 106 -14.09 8.20 -3.37
CA ALA A 106 -14.32 7.65 -2.04
C ALA A 106 -14.72 6.16 -2.09
N ASP A 107 -13.85 5.31 -2.62
CA ASP A 107 -13.98 3.86 -2.49
C ASP A 107 -13.12 3.41 -1.28
N LYS A 108 -13.60 3.78 -0.08
CA LYS A 108 -13.07 3.27 1.18
C LYS A 108 -13.59 1.84 1.39
N ALA A 109 -12.86 0.83 0.91
CA ALA A 109 -12.91 -0.55 1.42
C ALA A 109 -11.87 -1.44 0.72
N ASP A 110 -10.63 -1.38 1.18
CA ASP A 110 -9.74 -2.53 1.41
C ASP A 110 -8.39 -1.95 1.86
N GLN A 111 -8.21 -1.80 3.17
CA GLN A 111 -6.84 -1.90 3.67
C GLN A 111 -6.42 -3.33 3.35
N PRO A 112 -5.26 -3.60 2.72
CA PRO A 112 -4.79 -4.96 2.58
C PRO A 112 -4.48 -5.52 3.99
N SER A 113 -5.46 -6.14 4.63
CA SER A 113 -5.27 -6.96 5.83
C SER A 113 -4.72 -8.32 5.38
N MET A 114 -3.41 -8.42 5.21
CA MET A 114 -2.81 -9.65 4.66
C MET A 114 -1.48 -9.98 5.33
N PHE A 115 -1.56 -10.52 6.54
CA PHE A 115 -0.81 -11.71 6.94
C PHE A 115 -1.67 -12.48 7.95
N ASP A 116 -2.65 -13.25 7.46
CA ASP A 116 -3.19 -14.37 8.22
C ASP A 116 -2.32 -15.58 7.85
N ASP A 117 -1.37 -15.88 8.73
CA ASP A 117 -0.50 -17.04 8.66
C ASP A 117 -1.30 -18.26 9.12
N ASP A 118 -2.06 -18.88 8.22
CA ASP A 118 -2.33 -20.31 8.32
C ASP A 118 -2.70 -20.92 6.96
N GLN A 119 -1.71 -21.44 6.25
CA GLN A 119 -1.95 -22.40 5.18
C GLN A 119 -1.08 -23.63 5.40
N VAL A 120 -1.48 -24.42 6.40
CA VAL A 120 -1.05 -25.80 6.61
C VAL A 120 -1.39 -26.68 5.39
N VAL A 121 -0.41 -27.50 5.05
CA VAL A 121 -0.31 -28.38 3.89
C VAL A 121 -1.32 -29.56 3.95
N GLY A 122 -2.17 -29.68 2.93
CA GLY A 122 -2.51 -30.93 2.22
C GLY A 122 -3.55 -31.91 2.80
N ARG A 123 -4.69 -32.11 2.08
CA ARG A 123 -5.30 -33.43 1.71
C ARG A 123 -6.62 -33.27 0.88
N PRO A 124 -7.10 -34.32 0.16
CA PRO A 124 -7.75 -34.19 -1.15
C PRO A 124 -9.29 -34.10 -1.17
N LYS A 125 -9.80 -33.60 -2.30
CA LYS A 125 -11.22 -33.45 -2.70
C LYS A 125 -12.05 -34.75 -2.63
N LYS A 126 -13.31 -34.63 -2.17
CA LYS A 126 -14.51 -35.42 -2.58
C LYS A 126 -15.75 -34.53 -2.46
N SER A 127 -16.34 -34.07 -3.57
CA SER A 127 -17.51 -34.61 -4.29
C SER A 127 -18.88 -34.45 -3.60
N LYS A 128 -19.64 -33.46 -4.08
CA LYS A 128 -21.06 -33.48 -4.51
C LYS A 128 -22.15 -33.98 -3.52
N GLY A 129 -23.07 -33.07 -3.17
CA GLY A 129 -24.36 -33.42 -2.56
C GLY A 129 -25.31 -32.22 -2.44
N PHE A 130 -26.27 -32.13 -3.36
CA PHE A 130 -27.48 -31.30 -3.26
C PHE A 130 -28.45 -31.95 -2.26
N PHE A 131 -29.00 -31.20 -1.30
CA PHE A 131 -30.46 -31.00 -1.06
C PHE A 131 -30.71 -30.28 0.28
N ARG A 132 -31.64 -29.32 0.20
CA ARG A 132 -32.18 -28.43 1.23
C ARG A 132 -32.82 -29.16 2.42
N ARG A 133 -32.74 -28.58 3.63
CA ARG A 133 -33.92 -28.32 4.50
C ARG A 133 -33.53 -27.49 5.75
N GLY A 134 -34.18 -26.33 5.89
CA GLY A 134 -34.31 -25.60 7.15
C GLY A 134 -33.21 -24.56 7.38
N LYS A 135 -33.46 -23.43 8.02
CA LYS A 135 -34.68 -22.84 8.59
C LYS A 135 -34.21 -21.46 9.09
N ASP A 136 -34.94 -20.42 8.71
CA ASP A 136 -35.07 -19.09 9.32
C ASP A 136 -33.92 -18.61 10.23
N ASP A 137 -33.16 -17.61 9.78
CA ASP A 137 -32.74 -16.50 10.66
C ASP A 137 -32.33 -15.30 9.79
N ASP A 138 -32.99 -14.17 10.04
CA ASP A 138 -32.80 -12.89 9.37
C ASP A 138 -31.44 -12.27 9.76
N GLY A 139 -30.64 -11.93 8.76
CA GLY A 139 -29.34 -11.29 8.95
C GLY A 139 -29.03 -10.32 7.82
N GLU A 140 -29.79 -9.22 7.75
CA GLU A 140 -29.41 -8.05 6.96
C GLU A 140 -28.10 -7.47 7.50
N ILE A 141 -26.98 -7.75 6.83
CA ILE A 141 -25.73 -7.03 7.07
C ILE A 141 -25.76 -5.78 6.18
N SER A 142 -26.20 -4.67 6.77
CA SER A 142 -26.02 -3.34 6.19
C SER A 142 -24.57 -2.87 6.36
N PRO A 143 -23.88 -2.40 5.31
CA PRO A 143 -22.52 -1.90 5.39
C PRO A 143 -22.53 -0.38 5.62
N ALA A 144 -22.50 0.06 6.88
CA ALA A 144 -22.22 1.46 7.21
C ALA A 144 -21.86 1.62 8.69
N SER A 145 -20.57 1.69 9.00
CA SER A 145 -20.11 2.38 10.20
C SER A 145 -19.04 3.38 9.77
N GLY A 146 -19.50 4.53 9.25
CA GLY A 146 -18.71 5.74 9.40
C GLY A 146 -18.46 5.99 10.89
N LEU A 147 -17.32 6.62 11.20
CA LEU A 147 -16.91 6.98 12.56
C LEU A 147 -18.14 7.40 13.36
N THR A 148 -18.41 6.69 14.44
CA THR A 148 -19.55 6.99 15.28
C THR A 148 -19.29 8.32 15.96
N ARG A 149 -20.33 9.04 16.36
CA ARG A 149 -20.20 10.30 17.12
C ARG A 149 -19.37 10.13 18.40
N SER A 150 -19.29 8.90 18.92
CA SER A 150 -18.45 8.52 20.06
C SER A 150 -16.96 8.48 19.69
N ASP A 151 -16.62 8.03 18.48
CA ASP A 151 -15.24 7.99 17.99
C ASP A 151 -14.70 9.41 17.78
N ASP A 152 -15.53 10.31 17.25
CA ASP A 152 -15.20 11.73 17.12
C ASP A 152 -14.93 12.38 18.49
N ALA A 153 -15.72 12.03 19.52
CA ALA A 153 -15.52 12.55 20.86
C ALA A 153 -14.19 12.06 21.49
N MET A 154 -13.86 10.77 21.33
CA MET A 154 -12.59 10.22 21.80
C MET A 154 -11.39 10.87 21.08
N LEU A 155 -11.51 11.08 19.77
CA LEU A 155 -10.46 11.75 18.98
C LEU A 155 -10.25 13.21 19.42
N GLN A 156 -11.33 13.93 19.73
CA GLN A 156 -11.26 15.30 20.23
C GLN A 156 -10.58 15.39 21.61
N GLU A 157 -10.85 14.43 22.48
CA GLU A 157 -10.21 14.33 23.81
C GLU A 157 -8.70 14.10 23.68
N VAL A 158 -8.29 13.10 22.88
CA VAL A 158 -6.86 12.80 22.66
C VAL A 158 -6.13 13.99 22.00
N LEU A 159 -6.79 14.68 21.06
CA LEU A 159 -6.21 15.88 20.44
C LEU A 159 -5.98 16.99 21.47
N TYR A 160 -6.91 17.17 22.42
CA TYR A 160 -6.78 18.16 23.48
C TYR A 160 -5.58 17.86 24.38
N ASP A 161 -5.46 16.61 24.83
CA ASP A 161 -4.35 16.16 25.69
C ASP A 161 -2.99 16.38 25.02
N LEU A 162 -2.88 16.08 23.72
CA LEU A 162 -1.65 16.26 22.96
C LEU A 162 -1.28 17.74 22.77
N LEU A 163 -2.27 18.61 22.54
CA LEU A 163 -2.04 20.05 22.45
C LEU A 163 -1.60 20.64 23.79
N GLU A 164 -2.16 20.16 24.89
CA GLU A 164 -1.75 20.56 26.23
C GLU A 164 -0.33 20.10 26.56
N CYS A 165 0.02 18.85 26.24
CA CYS A 165 1.39 18.35 26.36
C CYS A 165 2.37 19.20 25.55
N LYS A 166 2.02 19.57 24.32
CA LYS A 166 2.85 20.45 23.49
C LYS A 166 3.03 21.83 24.13
N ARG A 167 1.95 22.42 24.64
CA ARG A 167 2.00 23.74 25.33
C ARG A 167 2.94 23.69 26.55
N LEU A 168 2.90 22.62 27.33
CA LEU A 168 3.79 22.44 28.47
C LEU A 168 5.26 22.30 28.04
N LEU A 169 5.54 21.54 26.98
CA LEU A 169 6.88 21.43 26.42
C LEU A 169 7.42 22.77 25.91
N ASP A 170 6.59 23.55 25.21
CA ASP A 170 6.96 24.87 24.68
C ASP A 170 7.20 25.90 25.81
N GLN A 171 6.63 25.71 27.01
CA GLN A 171 6.86 26.57 28.17
C GLN A 171 8.15 26.27 28.94
N VAL A 172 8.68 25.05 28.82
CA VAL A 172 9.90 24.61 29.51
C VAL A 172 11.16 24.89 28.68
N ARG A 173 11.00 25.23 27.40
CA ARG A 173 12.08 25.51 26.46
C ARG A 173 12.39 27.00 26.37
#